data_AF-A0A2L0BCQ4-F1
#
_entry.id   AF-A0A2L0BCQ4-F1
#
_cell.length_a   1.000
_cell.length_b   1.000
_cell.length_c   1.000
_cell.angle_alpha   90.00
_cell.angle_beta   90.00
_cell.angle_gamma   90.00
#
_symmetry.space_group_name_H-M   'P 1'
#
loop_
_entity.id
_entity.type
_entity.pdbx_description
1 polymer ?
#
loop_
_entity_poly.entity_id
_entity_poly.type
_entity_poly.pdbx_seq_one_letter_code
_entity_poly.pdbx_strand_id
1 'polypeptide(L)'
;AVGIHGENIDAAIETYNLMSERYFTHASPTLFWACTPRPQLSSCFLLMMPEDSIEGIYKCLTQCALISKSAGGIGINMHNIRATGTYIKGTNGVSNGLVPMLRVFNNTARYVDQGGNKRPGAFAIYLEPWHADIFEFLNLKKNTGKEELRARDLFYGMWIPDLFMERVQSKGIWSLMCPHKSPGLSDCWGKKFENLYASYEAKGQFVRQVQAQDLWRAIVVSQIETGNPYMLYKDACNRKSNQQNLGTIKSSNLCTEIIEYTSPDEIAVCNLASVAVNMFVKPDRKTYDFVKLKEITKVVARNLNKIIDVNFYPVPEARNSNMRHRPIGIGIQGLADTFILMKLPFSDERAALLNQQIFETLYYGALEASCELAEKEGPYSTYEGSPVSKGILQYDMWGKTPTKLWDWAALKSKIAKHGVRNALLIAPMPTASTAQILGNNESIEPYTSNIYTRRVLSGEFQIVNQHLLKDLTDRSLWDDVMKNQIIANRGSIQNIPGIPQDLKEI
;
A
#
# COMPACT_ATOMS: atom_id res chain seq x y z
N ALA A 1 -4.67 -0.67 23.45
CA ALA A 1 -3.70 -1.32 24.35
C ALA A 1 -4.22 -2.66 24.88
N VAL A 2 -5.20 -2.68 25.79
CA VAL A 2 -5.74 -3.93 26.39
C VAL A 2 -6.23 -4.93 25.33
N GLY A 3 -6.97 -4.49 24.32
CA GLY A 3 -7.44 -5.38 23.25
C GLY A 3 -6.34 -6.04 22.40
N ILE A 4 -5.08 -5.57 22.48
CA ILE A 4 -3.92 -6.19 21.80
C ILE A 4 -3.18 -7.12 22.76
N HIS A 5 -3.01 -6.70 24.01
CA HIS A 5 -2.09 -7.35 24.97
C HIS A 5 -2.78 -8.25 25.99
N GLY A 6 -4.10 -8.19 26.11
CA GLY A 6 -4.88 -9.01 27.04
C GLY A 6 -4.37 -8.87 28.48
N GLU A 7 -3.96 -10.00 29.06
CA GLU A 7 -3.46 -10.11 30.43
C GLU A 7 -2.02 -9.58 30.62
N ASN A 8 -1.28 -9.28 29.54
CA ASN A 8 0.03 -8.67 29.66
C ASN A 8 -0.12 -7.15 29.93
N ILE A 9 -0.34 -6.82 31.20
CA ILE A 9 -0.60 -5.46 31.66
C ILE A 9 0.59 -4.53 31.42
N ASP A 10 1.83 -5.01 31.60
CA ASP A 10 3.03 -4.20 31.38
C ASP A 10 3.14 -3.75 29.92
N ALA A 11 2.93 -4.67 28.96
CA ALA A 11 2.92 -4.33 27.54
C ALA A 11 1.72 -3.44 27.15
N ALA A 12 0.59 -3.61 27.83
CA ALA A 12 -0.57 -2.74 27.67
C ALA A 12 -0.27 -1.31 28.12
N ILE A 13 0.37 -1.13 29.28
CA ILE A 13 0.77 0.19 29.81
C ILE A 13 1.84 0.83 28.91
N GLU A 14 2.86 0.06 28.47
CA GLU A 14 3.87 0.53 27.50
C GLU A 14 3.19 1.07 26.24
N THR A 15 2.29 0.28 25.65
CA THR A 15 1.57 0.68 24.44
C THR A 15 0.66 1.88 24.67
N TYR A 16 -0.03 1.94 25.81
CA TYR A 16 -0.89 3.07 26.14
C TYR A 16 -0.11 4.37 26.23
N ASN A 17 0.98 4.40 27.00
CA ASN A 17 1.80 5.60 27.19
C ASN A 17 2.34 6.10 25.86
N LEU A 18 2.88 5.21 25.03
CA LEU A 18 3.45 5.60 23.74
C LEU A 18 2.39 6.10 22.74
N MET A 19 1.18 5.53 22.76
CA MET A 19 0.06 6.00 21.94
C MET A 19 -0.52 7.33 22.46
N SER A 20 -0.66 7.50 23.78
CA SER A 20 -1.21 8.72 24.39
C SER A 20 -0.27 9.92 24.24
N GLU A 21 1.04 9.66 24.26
CA GLU A 21 2.09 10.63 23.93
C GLU A 21 2.27 10.85 22.42
N ARG A 22 1.50 10.14 21.59
CA ARG A 22 1.43 10.28 20.12
C ARG A 22 2.69 9.84 19.36
N TYR A 23 3.55 9.00 19.93
CA TYR A 23 4.72 8.46 19.20
C TYR A 23 4.34 7.61 18.00
N PHE A 24 3.22 6.89 18.08
CA PHE A 24 2.68 6.12 16.98
C PHE A 24 1.17 5.94 17.17
N THR A 25 0.50 5.45 16.13
CA THR A 25 -0.89 5.00 16.22
C THR A 25 -1.12 3.77 15.36
N HIS A 26 -2.05 2.92 15.81
CA HIS A 26 -2.54 1.79 15.02
C HIS A 26 -3.52 2.26 13.95
N ALA A 27 -3.73 1.46 12.91
CA ALA A 27 -4.68 1.78 11.86
C ALA A 27 -6.13 1.86 12.39
N SER A 28 -7.00 2.57 11.66
CA SER A 28 -8.39 2.83 12.06
C SER A 28 -9.17 1.56 12.45
N PRO A 29 -9.09 0.41 11.74
CA PRO A 29 -9.79 -0.81 12.16
C PRO A 29 -9.36 -1.30 13.55
N THR A 30 -8.06 -1.23 13.87
CA THR A 30 -7.59 -1.57 15.22
C THR A 30 -8.14 -0.60 16.26
N LEU A 31 -8.17 0.70 15.96
CA LEU A 31 -8.74 1.71 16.86
C LEU A 31 -10.25 1.53 17.09
N PHE A 32 -10.99 1.13 16.05
CA PHE A 32 -12.44 0.94 16.13
C PHE A 32 -12.83 -0.36 16.83
N TRP A 33 -12.07 -1.44 16.61
CA TRP A 33 -12.55 -2.80 16.93
C TRP A 33 -11.76 -3.51 18.02
N ALA A 34 -10.61 -2.99 18.47
CA ALA A 34 -9.90 -3.58 19.62
C ALA A 34 -10.82 -3.60 20.85
N CYS A 35 -10.83 -4.74 21.57
CA CYS A 35 -11.70 -4.98 22.73
C CYS A 35 -13.21 -5.04 22.43
N THR A 36 -13.62 -5.24 21.16
CA THR A 36 -15.01 -5.51 20.78
C THR A 36 -15.28 -7.02 20.64
N PRO A 37 -16.55 -7.49 20.60
CA PRO A 37 -16.88 -8.92 20.55
C PRO A 37 -16.32 -9.69 19.34
N ARG A 38 -16.08 -9.00 18.22
CA ARG A 38 -15.48 -9.57 17.00
C ARG A 38 -14.40 -8.61 16.49
N PRO A 39 -13.20 -8.64 17.09
CA PRO A 39 -12.17 -7.65 16.84
C PRO A 39 -11.50 -7.88 15.48
N GLN A 40 -12.04 -7.31 14.41
CA GLN A 40 -11.36 -7.26 13.11
C GLN A 40 -10.43 -6.03 13.10
N LEU A 41 -9.14 -6.28 13.26
CA LEU A 41 -8.11 -5.26 13.50
C LEU A 41 -7.28 -4.95 12.26
N SER A 42 -7.23 -5.87 11.29
CA SER A 42 -6.47 -5.75 10.04
C SER A 42 -7.15 -4.81 9.04
N SER A 43 -6.39 -4.11 8.20
CA SER A 43 -6.95 -3.03 7.36
C SER A 43 -7.22 -3.40 5.91
N CYS A 44 -6.37 -4.26 5.35
CA CYS A 44 -6.41 -4.56 3.92
C CYS A 44 -6.30 -6.06 3.67
N PHE A 45 -6.95 -6.49 2.60
CA PHE A 45 -6.97 -7.87 2.14
C PHE A 45 -6.58 -7.94 0.66
N LEU A 46 -5.80 -8.93 0.30
CA LEU A 46 -5.42 -9.20 -1.09
C LEU A 46 -5.97 -10.57 -1.49
N LEU A 47 -6.69 -10.61 -2.60
CA LEU A 47 -7.28 -11.83 -3.14
C LEU A 47 -6.79 -12.06 -4.56
N MET A 48 -6.70 -13.34 -4.92
CA MET A 48 -6.73 -13.73 -6.32
C MET A 48 -8.09 -14.32 -6.66
N MET A 49 -8.52 -14.11 -7.90
CA MET A 49 -9.64 -14.84 -8.45
C MET A 49 -9.34 -16.35 -8.41
N PRO A 50 -10.10 -17.17 -7.65
CA PRO A 50 -9.74 -18.57 -7.42
C PRO A 50 -9.67 -19.38 -8.71
N GLU A 51 -10.66 -19.21 -9.59
CA GLU A 51 -10.81 -19.98 -10.81
C GLU A 51 -11.53 -19.16 -11.90
N ASP A 52 -11.25 -19.48 -13.18
CA ASP A 52 -11.98 -18.97 -14.34
C ASP A 52 -13.26 -19.79 -14.57
N SER A 53 -14.16 -19.75 -13.59
CA SER A 53 -15.45 -20.44 -13.54
C SER A 53 -16.49 -19.56 -12.84
N ILE A 54 -17.79 -19.84 -13.03
CA ILE A 54 -18.85 -19.09 -12.32
C ILE A 54 -18.74 -19.35 -10.82
N GLU A 55 -18.45 -20.58 -10.43
CA GLU A 55 -18.23 -20.99 -9.05
C GLU A 55 -17.06 -20.22 -8.42
N GLY A 56 -15.93 -20.12 -9.13
CA GLY A 56 -14.76 -19.34 -8.71
C GLY A 56 -15.06 -17.85 -8.56
N ILE A 57 -15.76 -17.27 -9.54
CA ILE A 57 -16.15 -15.85 -9.54
C ILE A 57 -17.07 -15.54 -8.35
N TYR A 58 -18.10 -16.34 -8.12
CA TYR A 58 -19.04 -16.12 -7.03
C TYR A 58 -18.45 -16.47 -5.65
N LYS A 59 -17.49 -17.41 -5.58
CA LYS A 59 -16.68 -17.63 -4.36
C LYS A 59 -15.88 -16.36 -4.03
N CYS A 60 -15.17 -15.79 -5.01
CA CYS A 60 -14.41 -14.55 -4.83
C CYS A 60 -15.31 -13.39 -4.41
N LEU A 61 -16.47 -13.24 -5.06
CA LEU A 61 -17.45 -12.20 -4.72
C LEU A 61 -17.98 -12.35 -3.28
N THR A 62 -18.26 -13.58 -2.85
CA THR A 62 -18.71 -13.89 -1.48
C THR A 62 -17.63 -13.54 -0.45
N GLN A 63 -16.37 -13.91 -0.72
CA GLN A 63 -15.24 -13.54 0.12
C GLN A 63 -15.10 -12.01 0.22
N CYS A 64 -15.24 -11.29 -0.91
CA CYS A 64 -15.21 -9.83 -0.92
C CYS A 64 -16.35 -9.21 -0.10
N ALA A 65 -17.57 -9.74 -0.20
CA ALA A 65 -18.70 -9.26 0.58
C ALA A 65 -18.48 -9.47 2.09
N LEU A 66 -17.96 -10.63 2.50
CA LEU A 66 -17.66 -10.92 3.91
C LEU A 66 -16.56 -10.01 4.47
N ILE A 67 -15.51 -9.76 3.68
CA ILE A 67 -14.42 -8.84 4.05
C ILE A 67 -14.92 -7.39 4.13
N SER A 68 -15.67 -6.94 3.12
CA SER A 68 -16.23 -5.57 3.07
C SER A 68 -17.18 -5.34 4.24
N LYS A 69 -18.01 -6.32 4.62
CA LYS A 69 -18.88 -6.24 5.79
C LYS A 69 -18.09 -5.93 7.08
N SER A 70 -16.85 -6.40 7.18
CA SER A 70 -15.95 -6.16 8.31
C SER A 70 -15.01 -4.98 8.11
N ALA A 71 -15.35 -4.04 7.22
CA ALA A 71 -14.61 -2.80 6.97
C ALA A 71 -13.18 -2.95 6.41
N GLY A 72 -12.89 -4.09 5.76
CA GLY A 72 -11.61 -4.31 5.08
C GLY A 72 -11.56 -3.74 3.67
N GLY A 73 -10.50 -3.00 3.34
CA GLY A 73 -10.20 -2.61 1.96
C GLY A 73 -9.64 -3.78 1.15
N ILE A 74 -9.95 -3.88 -0.14
CA ILE A 74 -9.65 -5.09 -0.93
C ILE A 74 -8.81 -4.76 -2.17
N GLY A 75 -7.76 -5.53 -2.42
CA GLY A 75 -7.12 -5.66 -3.74
C GLY A 75 -7.41 -7.03 -4.34
N ILE A 76 -7.80 -7.09 -5.61
CA ILE A 76 -8.14 -8.34 -6.32
C ILE A 76 -7.38 -8.39 -7.64
N ASN A 77 -6.62 -9.46 -7.90
CA ASN A 77 -6.18 -9.74 -9.27
C ASN A 77 -7.19 -10.58 -10.04
N MET A 78 -7.40 -10.24 -11.31
CA MET A 78 -8.33 -10.92 -12.22
C MET A 78 -7.67 -11.34 -13.53
N HIS A 79 -6.35 -11.53 -13.52
CA HIS A 79 -5.54 -11.84 -14.70
C HIS A 79 -5.92 -13.16 -15.39
N ASN A 80 -6.50 -14.09 -14.62
CA ASN A 80 -6.83 -15.45 -15.06
C ASN A 80 -8.24 -15.58 -15.65
N ILE A 81 -9.09 -14.54 -15.59
CA ILE A 81 -10.43 -14.58 -16.19
C ILE A 81 -10.34 -14.46 -17.70
N ARG A 82 -11.05 -15.33 -18.42
CA ARG A 82 -11.04 -15.31 -19.89
C ARG A 82 -11.62 -14.02 -20.47
N ALA A 83 -10.97 -13.53 -21.52
CA ALA A 83 -11.38 -12.31 -22.22
C ALA A 83 -12.66 -12.47 -23.04
N THR A 84 -13.24 -11.33 -23.45
CA THR A 84 -14.43 -11.26 -24.31
C THR A 84 -14.28 -12.09 -25.59
N GLY A 85 -15.34 -12.81 -25.98
CA GLY A 85 -15.37 -13.65 -27.18
C GLY A 85 -14.71 -15.02 -27.03
N THR A 86 -14.15 -15.34 -25.86
CA THR A 86 -13.54 -16.66 -25.61
C THR A 86 -14.62 -17.74 -25.47
N TYR A 87 -14.47 -18.87 -26.17
CA TYR A 87 -15.42 -19.98 -26.16
C TYR A 87 -15.62 -20.61 -24.76
N ILE A 88 -16.86 -21.01 -24.45
CA ILE A 88 -17.24 -21.69 -23.20
C ILE A 88 -17.76 -23.08 -23.54
N LYS A 89 -16.93 -24.11 -23.29
CA LYS A 89 -17.24 -25.51 -23.63
C LYS A 89 -18.55 -26.02 -23.00
N GLY A 90 -18.85 -25.65 -21.75
CA GLY A 90 -20.00 -26.18 -21.01
C GLY A 90 -21.36 -25.68 -21.51
N THR A 91 -21.44 -24.43 -21.97
CA THR A 91 -22.69 -23.78 -22.40
C THR A 91 -22.77 -23.56 -23.91
N ASN A 92 -21.72 -23.95 -24.64
CA ASN A 92 -21.55 -23.70 -26.08
C ASN A 92 -21.69 -22.21 -26.48
N GLY A 93 -21.39 -21.30 -25.54
CA GLY A 93 -21.45 -19.85 -25.73
C GLY A 93 -20.07 -19.20 -25.82
N VAL A 94 -20.07 -17.86 -25.80
CA VAL A 94 -18.85 -17.05 -25.72
C VAL A 94 -18.86 -16.20 -24.45
N SER A 95 -17.69 -15.95 -23.88
CA SER A 95 -17.52 -15.08 -22.70
C SER A 95 -17.83 -13.64 -23.04
N ASN A 96 -18.49 -12.94 -22.11
CA ASN A 96 -18.70 -11.50 -22.20
C ASN A 96 -17.51 -10.70 -21.62
N GLY A 97 -16.45 -11.38 -21.17
CA GLY A 97 -15.20 -10.78 -20.68
C GLY A 97 -15.31 -10.12 -19.31
N LEU A 98 -14.32 -9.27 -19.00
CA LEU A 98 -14.18 -8.65 -17.68
C LEU A 98 -15.27 -7.64 -17.34
N VAL A 99 -15.74 -6.85 -18.30
CA VAL A 99 -16.60 -5.68 -18.03
C VAL A 99 -17.90 -6.07 -17.31
N PRO A 100 -18.70 -7.06 -17.77
CA PRO A 100 -19.93 -7.44 -17.08
C PRO A 100 -19.68 -8.06 -15.71
N MET A 101 -18.61 -8.84 -15.56
CA MET A 101 -18.22 -9.41 -14.27
C MET A 101 -17.89 -8.28 -13.27
N LEU A 102 -17.10 -7.30 -13.68
CA LEU A 102 -16.72 -6.16 -12.84
C LEU A 102 -17.90 -5.30 -12.41
N ARG A 103 -18.98 -5.25 -13.20
CA ARG A 103 -20.23 -4.60 -12.78
C ARG A 103 -20.91 -5.31 -11.62
N VAL A 104 -20.81 -6.64 -11.53
CA VAL A 104 -21.30 -7.40 -10.38
C VAL A 104 -20.50 -7.01 -9.13
N PHE A 105 -19.16 -6.99 -9.22
CA PHE A 105 -18.29 -6.54 -8.13
C PHE A 105 -18.57 -5.09 -7.72
N ASN A 106 -18.79 -4.19 -8.69
CA ASN A 106 -19.16 -2.79 -8.43
C ASN A 106 -20.44 -2.69 -7.60
N ASN A 107 -21.49 -3.41 -8.01
CA ASN A 107 -22.76 -3.38 -7.30
C ASN A 107 -22.66 -4.00 -5.90
N THR A 108 -21.84 -5.04 -5.73
CA THR A 108 -21.54 -5.59 -4.40
C THR A 108 -20.78 -4.60 -3.51
N ALA A 109 -19.80 -3.86 -4.05
CA ALA A 109 -19.08 -2.83 -3.32
C ALA A 109 -20.02 -1.73 -2.80
N ARG A 110 -21.01 -1.33 -3.61
CA ARG A 110 -22.06 -0.37 -3.21
C ARG A 110 -23.03 -0.94 -2.19
N TYR A 111 -23.42 -2.21 -2.33
CA TYR A 111 -24.40 -2.84 -1.46
C TYR A 111 -23.84 -3.10 -0.06
N VAL A 112 -22.58 -3.53 0.04
CA VAL A 112 -21.92 -3.84 1.31
C VAL A 112 -21.08 -2.65 1.77
N ASP A 113 -21.76 -1.60 2.21
CA ASP A 113 -21.23 -0.29 2.60
C ASP A 113 -20.67 -0.21 4.04
N GLN A 114 -20.15 -1.34 4.54
CA GLN A 114 -19.55 -1.46 5.87
C GLN A 114 -20.52 -1.14 7.04
N GLY A 115 -21.82 -1.39 6.85
CA GLY A 115 -22.82 -1.40 7.94
C GLY A 115 -23.51 -0.06 8.18
N GLY A 116 -24.04 0.56 7.11
CA GLY A 116 -24.83 1.79 7.20
C GLY A 116 -24.04 3.04 6.83
N ASN A 117 -23.26 2.95 5.75
CA ASN A 117 -22.53 4.04 5.12
C ASN A 117 -21.45 4.71 6.00
N LYS A 118 -20.91 3.99 7.00
CA LYS A 118 -19.73 4.46 7.76
C LYS A 118 -18.52 4.63 6.85
N ARG A 119 -18.41 3.78 5.81
CA ARG A 119 -17.38 3.86 4.76
C ARG A 119 -17.81 3.00 3.56
N PRO A 120 -17.88 3.51 2.32
CA PRO A 120 -18.22 2.70 1.15
C PRO A 120 -17.25 1.51 0.97
N GLY A 121 -17.76 0.35 0.50
CA GLY A 121 -16.90 -0.77 0.11
C GLY A 121 -15.94 -0.34 -0.99
N ALA A 122 -14.65 -0.66 -0.86
CA ALA A 122 -13.60 -0.17 -1.76
C ALA A 122 -12.71 -1.32 -2.23
N PHE A 123 -12.85 -1.68 -3.51
CA PHE A 123 -12.08 -2.76 -4.14
C PHE A 123 -11.19 -2.18 -5.24
N ALA A 124 -9.89 -2.46 -5.21
CA ALA A 124 -8.95 -2.22 -6.28
C ALA A 124 -8.79 -3.49 -7.12
N ILE A 125 -9.06 -3.37 -8.42
CA ILE A 125 -8.92 -4.46 -9.38
C ILE A 125 -7.57 -4.31 -10.08
N TYR A 126 -6.76 -5.37 -10.04
CA TYR A 126 -5.45 -5.44 -10.67
C TYR A 126 -5.53 -6.26 -11.96
N LEU A 127 -4.98 -5.71 -13.04
CA LEU A 127 -4.89 -6.37 -14.34
C LEU A 127 -3.50 -6.17 -14.98
N GLU A 128 -2.96 -7.24 -15.56
CA GLU A 128 -1.73 -7.14 -16.37
C GLU A 128 -2.03 -6.57 -17.77
N PRO A 129 -1.15 -5.71 -18.34
CA PRO A 129 -1.43 -5.00 -19.59
C PRO A 129 -1.49 -5.89 -20.84
N TRP A 130 -1.13 -7.17 -20.75
CA TRP A 130 -1.31 -8.12 -21.86
C TRP A 130 -2.73 -8.64 -21.97
N HIS A 131 -3.61 -8.41 -20.98
CA HIS A 131 -4.95 -8.96 -21.02
C HIS A 131 -5.79 -8.39 -22.18
N ALA A 132 -6.54 -9.23 -22.89
CA ALA A 132 -7.22 -8.80 -24.11
C ALA A 132 -8.34 -7.75 -23.91
N ASP A 133 -8.95 -7.69 -22.73
CA ASP A 133 -9.94 -6.67 -22.35
C ASP A 133 -9.32 -5.39 -21.74
N ILE A 134 -8.01 -5.17 -21.88
CA ILE A 134 -7.31 -4.07 -21.17
C ILE A 134 -7.80 -2.66 -21.56
N PHE A 135 -8.15 -2.44 -22.84
CA PHE A 135 -8.65 -1.14 -23.27
C PHE A 135 -10.02 -0.83 -22.65
N GLU A 136 -10.89 -1.83 -22.58
CA GLU A 136 -12.20 -1.73 -21.97
C GLU A 136 -12.08 -1.52 -20.46
N PHE A 137 -11.13 -2.22 -19.81
CA PHE A 137 -10.79 -2.04 -18.40
C PHE A 137 -10.39 -0.59 -18.05
N LEU A 138 -9.55 0.04 -18.88
CA LEU A 138 -9.14 1.45 -18.70
C LEU A 138 -10.31 2.45 -18.82
N ASN A 139 -11.43 2.05 -19.42
CA ASN A 139 -12.59 2.93 -19.58
C ASN A 139 -13.61 2.81 -18.45
N LEU A 140 -13.47 1.83 -17.53
CA LEU A 140 -14.52 1.51 -16.55
C LEU A 140 -14.81 2.63 -15.53
N LYS A 141 -13.79 3.44 -15.18
CA LYS A 141 -13.94 4.55 -14.22
C LYS A 141 -14.30 5.89 -14.87
N LYS A 142 -14.27 5.98 -16.20
CA LYS A 142 -14.53 7.24 -16.90
C LYS A 142 -15.95 7.74 -16.63
N ASN A 143 -16.09 9.06 -16.46
CA ASN A 143 -17.40 9.67 -16.25
C ASN A 143 -18.29 9.58 -17.50
N THR A 144 -17.70 9.73 -18.69
CA THR A 144 -18.39 9.70 -19.98
C THR A 144 -18.58 8.27 -20.51
N GLY A 145 -19.55 8.09 -21.41
CA GLY A 145 -19.84 6.84 -22.12
C GLY A 145 -21.00 6.03 -21.51
N LYS A 146 -21.27 4.86 -22.08
CA LYS A 146 -22.46 4.05 -21.75
C LYS A 146 -22.35 3.43 -20.36
N GLU A 147 -23.42 3.53 -19.56
CA GLU A 147 -23.43 3.10 -18.16
C GLU A 147 -23.22 1.59 -17.98
N GLU A 148 -23.71 0.79 -18.91
CA GLU A 148 -23.54 -0.66 -18.91
C GLU A 148 -22.09 -1.12 -19.15
N LEU A 149 -21.20 -0.20 -19.50
CA LEU A 149 -19.76 -0.40 -19.68
C LEU A 149 -18.93 0.33 -18.61
N ARG A 150 -19.53 0.65 -17.46
CA ARG A 150 -18.89 1.39 -16.36
C ARG A 150 -19.02 0.67 -15.03
N ALA A 151 -18.03 0.89 -14.18
CA ALA A 151 -17.95 0.40 -12.82
C ALA A 151 -17.12 1.39 -11.98
N ARG A 152 -17.70 2.56 -11.69
CA ARG A 152 -16.96 3.73 -11.16
C ARG A 152 -16.63 3.63 -9.67
N ASP A 153 -17.36 2.80 -8.93
CA ASP A 153 -17.18 2.59 -7.50
C ASP A 153 -15.97 1.69 -7.19
N LEU A 154 -15.46 0.98 -8.21
CA LEU A 154 -14.21 0.24 -8.13
C LEU A 154 -13.00 1.13 -8.39
N PHE A 155 -11.85 0.73 -7.87
CA PHE A 155 -10.53 1.27 -8.19
C PHE A 155 -9.81 0.32 -9.14
N TYR A 156 -8.86 0.86 -9.92
CA TYR A 156 -8.18 0.10 -10.96
C TYR A 156 -6.67 0.26 -10.82
N GLY A 157 -5.94 -0.84 -10.94
CA GLY A 157 -4.48 -0.89 -10.86
C GLY A 157 -3.88 -1.72 -11.99
N MET A 158 -2.77 -1.24 -12.52
CA MET A 158 -1.96 -1.95 -13.51
C MET A 158 -0.90 -2.79 -12.80
N TRP A 159 -0.77 -4.05 -13.20
CA TRP A 159 0.31 -4.95 -12.75
C TRP A 159 1.28 -5.17 -13.92
N ILE A 160 2.29 -4.31 -14.02
CA ILE A 160 3.05 -4.07 -15.25
C ILE A 160 4.33 -4.90 -15.28
N PRO A 161 4.52 -5.79 -16.27
CA PRO A 161 5.82 -6.45 -16.49
C PRO A 161 6.82 -5.46 -17.12
N ASP A 162 8.10 -5.63 -16.82
CA ASP A 162 9.22 -4.84 -17.36
C ASP A 162 9.17 -4.84 -18.90
N LEU A 163 8.86 -5.99 -19.52
CA LEU A 163 8.72 -6.15 -20.98
C LEU A 163 7.74 -5.17 -21.63
N PHE A 164 6.63 -4.83 -20.95
CA PHE A 164 5.69 -3.86 -21.51
C PHE A 164 6.35 -2.49 -21.64
N MET A 165 7.07 -2.05 -20.60
CA MET A 165 7.77 -0.77 -20.61
C MET A 165 8.90 -0.75 -21.65
N GLU A 166 9.64 -1.85 -21.80
CA GLU A 166 10.64 -2.01 -22.85
C GLU A 166 10.03 -1.85 -24.25
N ARG A 167 8.89 -2.51 -24.51
CA ARG A 167 8.19 -2.41 -25.81
C ARG A 167 7.61 -1.00 -26.04
N VAL A 168 7.15 -0.30 -25.02
CA VAL A 168 6.72 1.11 -25.13
C VAL A 168 7.88 2.01 -25.53
N GLN A 169 9.04 1.83 -24.89
CA GLN A 169 10.27 2.59 -25.17
C GLN A 169 10.81 2.30 -26.57
N SER A 170 10.84 1.04 -26.97
CA SER A 170 11.37 0.60 -28.27
C SER A 170 10.40 0.78 -29.44
N LYS A 171 9.20 1.34 -29.20
CA LYS A 171 8.11 1.42 -30.20
C LYS A 171 7.74 0.04 -30.79
N GLY A 172 7.79 -0.98 -29.95
CA GLY A 172 7.49 -2.35 -30.34
C GLY A 172 6.00 -2.67 -30.36
N ILE A 173 5.68 -3.83 -30.95
CA ILE A 173 4.34 -4.43 -30.90
C ILE A 173 4.08 -5.02 -29.51
N TRP A 174 2.83 -4.93 -29.08
CA TRP A 174 2.31 -5.56 -27.88
C TRP A 174 1.14 -6.48 -28.23
N SER A 175 1.24 -7.75 -27.84
CA SER A 175 0.22 -8.77 -28.05
C SER A 175 -0.74 -8.83 -26.87
N LEU A 176 -2.02 -8.66 -27.17
CA LEU A 176 -3.11 -8.80 -26.23
C LEU A 176 -3.65 -10.23 -26.26
N MET A 177 -3.63 -10.90 -25.11
CA MET A 177 -3.85 -12.33 -24.95
C MET A 177 -5.02 -12.62 -24.01
N CYS A 178 -5.65 -13.77 -24.22
CA CYS A 178 -6.64 -14.32 -23.29
C CYS A 178 -5.93 -15.38 -22.42
N PRO A 179 -6.07 -15.37 -21.08
CA PRO A 179 -5.41 -16.35 -20.22
C PRO A 179 -5.81 -17.80 -20.53
N HIS A 180 -6.99 -18.02 -21.11
CA HIS A 180 -7.42 -19.35 -21.58
C HIS A 180 -6.59 -19.86 -22.77
N LYS A 181 -6.16 -18.96 -23.68
CA LYS A 181 -5.32 -19.31 -24.84
C LYS A 181 -3.82 -19.31 -24.49
N SER A 182 -3.43 -18.46 -23.55
CA SER A 182 -2.04 -18.17 -23.18
C SER A 182 -1.86 -18.30 -21.66
N PRO A 183 -2.02 -19.51 -21.08
CA PRO A 183 -2.04 -19.72 -19.64
C PRO A 183 -0.68 -19.48 -18.97
N GLY A 184 -0.67 -19.25 -17.66
CA GLY A 184 0.55 -19.17 -16.84
C GLY A 184 1.33 -17.85 -16.92
N LEU A 185 0.90 -16.88 -17.74
CA LEU A 185 1.53 -15.55 -17.81
C LEU A 185 1.50 -14.82 -16.46
N SER A 186 0.42 -14.93 -15.70
CA SER A 186 0.31 -14.35 -14.36
C SER A 186 1.01 -15.16 -13.26
N ASP A 187 1.46 -16.38 -13.56
CA ASP A 187 2.13 -17.29 -12.61
C ASP A 187 3.67 -17.22 -12.73
N CYS A 188 4.20 -16.36 -13.59
CA CYS A 188 5.63 -16.12 -13.73
C CYS A 188 5.96 -14.63 -13.89
N TRP A 189 7.23 -14.27 -13.69
CA TRP A 189 7.72 -12.88 -13.76
C TRP A 189 9.14 -12.84 -14.34
N GLY A 190 9.61 -11.64 -14.69
CA GLY A 190 10.92 -11.37 -15.27
C GLY A 190 11.20 -12.22 -16.51
N LYS A 191 12.40 -12.81 -16.59
CA LYS A 191 12.82 -13.53 -17.80
C LYS A 191 11.94 -14.73 -18.14
N LYS A 192 11.35 -15.39 -17.13
CA LYS A 192 10.41 -16.51 -17.34
C LYS A 192 9.14 -16.02 -18.03
N PHE A 193 8.60 -14.87 -17.59
CA PHE A 193 7.47 -14.23 -18.23
C PHE A 193 7.79 -13.81 -19.66
N GLU A 194 8.92 -13.13 -19.88
CA GLU A 194 9.34 -12.69 -21.21
C GLU A 194 9.41 -13.84 -22.22
N ASN A 195 10.08 -14.93 -21.82
CA ASN A 195 10.24 -16.10 -22.68
C ASN A 195 8.90 -16.77 -22.99
N LEU A 196 8.03 -16.91 -21.98
CA LEU A 196 6.70 -17.51 -22.15
C LEU A 196 5.82 -16.65 -23.07
N TYR A 197 5.77 -15.35 -22.80
CA TYR A 197 5.03 -14.37 -23.59
C TYR A 197 5.48 -14.37 -25.05
N ALA A 198 6.79 -14.28 -25.31
CA ALA A 198 7.34 -14.33 -26.66
C ALA A 198 7.05 -15.67 -27.37
N SER A 199 7.05 -16.79 -26.63
CA SER A 199 6.67 -18.09 -27.19
C SER A 199 5.21 -18.13 -27.66
N TYR A 200 4.31 -17.44 -26.96
CA TYR A 200 2.91 -17.30 -27.37
C TYR A 200 2.76 -16.37 -28.58
N GLU A 201 3.53 -15.28 -28.65
CA GLU A 201 3.59 -14.44 -29.84
C GLU A 201 4.02 -15.26 -31.08
N ALA A 202 5.09 -16.06 -30.96
CA ALA A 202 5.62 -16.88 -32.04
C ALA A 202 4.65 -17.97 -32.53
N LYS A 203 3.80 -18.48 -31.63
CA LYS A 203 2.76 -19.48 -31.96
C LYS A 203 1.46 -18.86 -32.48
N GLY A 204 1.37 -17.53 -32.58
CA GLY A 204 0.12 -16.84 -32.93
C GLY A 204 -0.96 -16.98 -31.84
N GLN A 205 -0.59 -17.26 -30.59
CA GLN A 205 -1.51 -17.43 -29.46
C GLN A 205 -1.80 -16.06 -28.81
N PHE A 206 -2.44 -15.17 -29.56
CA PHE A 206 -2.93 -13.88 -29.10
C PHE A 206 -4.32 -13.58 -29.69
N VAL A 207 -5.01 -12.59 -29.13
CA VAL A 207 -6.32 -12.12 -29.60
C VAL A 207 -6.15 -10.97 -30.60
N ARG A 208 -5.30 -9.99 -30.27
CA ARG A 208 -4.96 -8.85 -31.14
C ARG A 208 -3.56 -8.34 -30.85
N GLN A 209 -2.94 -7.69 -31.81
CA GLN A 209 -1.68 -6.97 -31.64
C GLN A 209 -1.92 -5.48 -31.81
N VAL A 210 -1.25 -4.67 -30.99
CA VAL A 210 -1.31 -3.20 -31.02
C VAL A 210 0.10 -2.62 -30.92
N GLN A 211 0.29 -1.35 -31.25
CA GLN A 211 1.52 -0.68 -30.85
C GLN A 211 1.52 -0.53 -29.33
N ALA A 212 2.63 -0.86 -28.66
CA ALA A 212 2.73 -0.74 -27.20
C ALA A 212 2.42 0.71 -26.75
N GLN A 213 2.81 1.69 -27.55
CA GLN A 213 2.54 3.11 -27.30
C GLN A 213 1.05 3.47 -27.37
N ASP A 214 0.22 2.74 -28.12
CA ASP A 214 -1.22 3.02 -28.17
C ASP A 214 -1.89 2.63 -26.84
N LEU A 215 -1.50 1.48 -26.27
CA LEU A 215 -1.93 1.09 -24.94
C LEU A 215 -1.39 2.05 -23.88
N TRP A 216 -0.12 2.47 -23.99
CA TRP A 216 0.45 3.47 -23.09
C TRP A 216 -0.31 4.79 -23.11
N ARG A 217 -0.66 5.32 -24.30
CA ARG A 217 -1.49 6.52 -24.43
C ARG A 217 -2.86 6.33 -23.78
N ALA A 218 -3.49 5.17 -23.95
CA ALA A 218 -4.78 4.89 -23.30
C ALA A 218 -4.67 4.88 -21.77
N ILE A 219 -3.59 4.33 -21.20
CA ILE A 219 -3.31 4.38 -19.76
C ILE A 219 -3.19 5.83 -19.28
N VAL A 220 -2.36 6.63 -19.97
CA VAL A 220 -2.15 8.05 -19.60
C VAL A 220 -3.44 8.86 -19.70
N VAL A 221 -4.24 8.66 -20.76
CA VAL A 221 -5.54 9.33 -20.91
C VAL A 221 -6.47 8.97 -19.76
N SER A 222 -6.55 7.70 -19.37
CA SER A 222 -7.34 7.28 -18.20
C SER A 222 -6.88 7.98 -16.92
N GLN A 223 -5.56 8.08 -16.70
CA GLN A 223 -5.00 8.73 -15.51
C GLN A 223 -5.31 10.22 -15.46
N ILE A 224 -5.21 10.92 -16.60
CA ILE A 224 -5.57 12.34 -16.69
C ILE A 224 -7.05 12.55 -16.36
N GLU A 225 -7.93 11.68 -16.88
CA GLU A 225 -9.38 11.84 -16.67
C GLU A 225 -9.85 11.45 -15.28
N THR A 226 -9.19 10.48 -14.62
CA THR A 226 -9.75 9.80 -13.43
C THR A 226 -8.80 9.66 -12.25
N GLY A 227 -7.51 9.95 -12.42
CA GLY A 227 -6.46 9.60 -11.45
C GLY A 227 -6.14 8.09 -11.38
N ASN A 228 -6.76 7.27 -12.23
CA ASN A 228 -6.57 5.82 -12.30
C ASN A 228 -6.26 5.37 -13.74
N PRO A 229 -5.57 4.23 -13.93
CA PRO A 229 -5.23 3.23 -12.92
C PRO A 229 -3.96 3.55 -12.10
N TYR A 230 -3.84 2.89 -10.95
CA TYR A 230 -2.58 2.79 -10.20
C TYR A 230 -1.49 2.12 -11.05
N MET A 231 -0.22 2.41 -10.76
CA MET A 231 0.92 1.91 -11.52
C MET A 231 1.82 1.08 -10.62
N LEU A 232 1.83 -0.24 -10.81
CA LEU A 232 2.71 -1.14 -10.07
C LEU A 232 3.52 -2.01 -11.03
N TYR A 233 4.80 -2.18 -10.71
CA TYR A 233 5.75 -2.91 -11.55
C TYR A 233 5.93 -4.33 -11.03
N LYS A 234 5.25 -5.28 -11.67
CA LYS A 234 5.17 -6.70 -11.31
C LYS A 234 6.54 -7.31 -11.03
N ASP A 235 7.48 -7.07 -11.92
CA ASP A 235 8.80 -7.71 -11.85
C ASP A 235 9.64 -7.12 -10.71
N ALA A 236 9.55 -5.81 -10.48
CA ALA A 236 10.18 -5.18 -9.33
C ALA A 236 9.60 -5.67 -8.00
N CYS A 237 8.27 -5.79 -7.92
CA CYS A 237 7.57 -6.31 -6.75
C CYS A 237 7.97 -7.76 -6.43
N ASN A 238 8.02 -8.63 -7.44
CA ASN A 238 8.37 -10.03 -7.27
C ASN A 238 9.87 -10.23 -6.96
N ARG A 239 10.75 -9.55 -7.70
CA ARG A 239 12.21 -9.66 -7.56
C ARG A 239 12.70 -9.24 -6.17
N LYS A 240 11.99 -8.30 -5.54
CA LYS A 240 12.40 -7.62 -4.29
C LYS A 240 11.44 -7.88 -3.14
N SER A 241 10.75 -9.03 -3.16
CA SER A 241 9.93 -9.49 -2.05
C SER A 241 10.65 -10.59 -1.28
N ASN A 242 10.56 -10.54 0.06
CA ASN A 242 10.97 -11.65 0.91
C ASN A 242 10.01 -12.86 0.79
N GLN A 243 8.81 -12.66 0.22
CA GLN A 243 7.85 -13.73 -0.04
C GLN A 243 8.03 -14.38 -1.43
N GLN A 244 9.09 -14.05 -2.18
CA GLN A 244 9.31 -14.64 -3.52
C GLN A 244 9.51 -16.17 -3.49
N ASN A 245 9.76 -16.75 -2.32
CA ASN A 245 9.83 -18.20 -2.12
C ASN A 245 8.45 -18.89 -2.19
N LEU A 246 7.35 -18.14 -2.06
CA LEU A 246 5.98 -18.70 -2.07
C LEU A 246 5.44 -18.90 -3.49
N GLY A 247 5.88 -18.07 -4.43
CA GLY A 247 5.40 -18.04 -5.80
C GLY A 247 5.34 -16.63 -6.37
N THR A 248 4.71 -16.49 -7.53
CA THR A 248 4.52 -15.18 -8.17
C THR A 248 3.42 -14.39 -7.44
N ILE A 249 3.77 -13.20 -6.94
CA ILE A 249 2.84 -12.21 -6.40
C ILE A 249 2.09 -11.55 -7.56
N LYS A 250 0.76 -11.49 -7.44
CA LYS A 250 -0.14 -11.13 -8.55
C LYS A 250 -0.81 -9.77 -8.42
N SER A 251 -0.75 -9.13 -7.26
CA SER A 251 -1.36 -7.82 -7.05
C SER A 251 -0.77 -7.12 -5.85
N SER A 252 -1.22 -5.89 -5.64
CA SER A 252 -1.16 -5.22 -4.35
C SER A 252 -2.55 -5.12 -3.71
N ASN A 253 -2.69 -4.32 -2.66
CA ASN A 253 -3.94 -4.05 -1.95
C ASN A 253 -4.66 -2.82 -2.53
N LEU A 254 -5.68 -2.33 -1.82
CA LEU A 254 -6.41 -1.10 -2.19
C LEU A 254 -5.50 0.13 -2.35
N CYS A 255 -4.49 0.27 -1.51
CA CYS A 255 -3.69 1.49 -1.38
C CYS A 255 -2.27 1.37 -1.96
N THR A 256 -1.95 0.26 -2.63
CA THR A 256 -0.71 0.00 -3.40
C THR A 256 0.58 -0.23 -2.58
N GLU A 257 0.52 -0.19 -1.26
CA GLU A 257 1.68 -0.33 -0.37
C GLU A 257 2.01 -1.78 0.00
N ILE A 258 1.04 -2.69 -0.09
CA ILE A 258 1.20 -4.09 0.34
C ILE A 258 1.46 -5.00 -0.85
N ILE A 259 2.57 -5.71 -0.80
CA ILE A 259 3.00 -6.66 -1.83
C ILE A 259 3.14 -8.04 -1.19
N GLU A 260 2.02 -8.75 -1.11
CA GLU A 260 1.91 -10.05 -0.46
C GLU A 260 1.39 -11.12 -1.42
N TYR A 261 1.86 -12.35 -1.21
CA TYR A 261 1.44 -13.52 -1.97
C TYR A 261 -0.04 -13.86 -1.71
N THR A 262 -0.71 -14.34 -2.76
CA THR A 262 -2.09 -14.82 -2.71
C THR A 262 -2.23 -16.10 -3.52
N SER A 263 -3.11 -16.99 -3.07
CA SER A 263 -3.46 -18.26 -3.73
C SER A 263 -4.97 -18.55 -3.54
N PRO A 264 -5.54 -19.58 -4.18
CA PRO A 264 -6.94 -19.94 -3.96
C PRO A 264 -7.31 -20.27 -2.49
N ASP A 265 -6.33 -20.62 -1.66
CA ASP A 265 -6.45 -20.97 -0.24
C ASP A 265 -5.80 -19.94 0.72
N GLU A 266 -5.19 -18.88 0.18
CA GLU A 266 -4.53 -17.82 0.95
C GLU A 266 -4.98 -16.43 0.47
N ILE A 267 -5.70 -15.73 1.36
CA ILE A 267 -6.04 -14.31 1.18
C ILE A 267 -5.07 -13.53 2.06
N ALA A 268 -4.21 -12.70 1.46
CA ALA A 268 -3.21 -11.96 2.23
C ALA A 268 -3.88 -10.88 3.10
N VAL A 269 -3.28 -10.56 4.24
CA VAL A 269 -3.89 -9.71 5.26
C VAL A 269 -2.85 -8.76 5.82
N CYS A 270 -3.19 -7.47 5.82
CA CYS A 270 -2.28 -6.46 6.29
C CYS A 270 -2.65 -5.88 7.67
N ASN A 271 -1.69 -5.96 8.60
CA ASN A 271 -1.77 -5.42 9.95
C ASN A 271 -0.94 -4.14 10.03
N LEU A 272 -1.60 -3.00 10.24
CA LEU A 272 -1.03 -1.68 9.96
C LEU A 272 -0.90 -0.80 11.20
N ALA A 273 0.23 -0.11 11.30
CA ALA A 273 0.44 1.00 12.23
C ALA A 273 1.39 2.03 11.61
N SER A 274 1.31 3.27 12.07
CA SER A 274 2.16 4.36 11.59
C SER A 274 2.87 5.06 12.74
N VAL A 275 4.17 5.29 12.59
CA VAL A 275 5.01 6.03 13.53
C VAL A 275 4.96 7.52 13.18
N ALA A 276 4.75 8.39 14.16
CA ALA A 276 4.77 9.84 13.99
C ALA A 276 6.22 10.35 14.01
N VAL A 277 6.86 10.43 12.84
CA VAL A 277 8.31 10.68 12.75
C VAL A 277 8.71 12.09 13.20
N ASN A 278 7.78 13.04 13.21
CA ASN A 278 8.00 14.38 13.75
C ASN A 278 8.27 14.40 15.26
N MET A 279 7.84 13.37 16.00
CA MET A 279 8.02 13.27 17.45
C MET A 279 9.48 13.01 17.89
N PHE A 280 10.36 12.67 16.95
CA PHE A 280 11.77 12.35 17.24
C PHE A 280 12.72 13.50 16.91
N VAL A 281 12.21 14.65 16.44
CA VAL A 281 12.99 15.88 16.35
C VAL A 281 13.27 16.39 17.76
N LYS A 282 14.55 16.54 18.13
CA LYS A 282 14.92 16.98 19.48
C LYS A 282 14.54 18.46 19.71
N PRO A 283 14.43 18.93 20.97
CA PRO A 283 14.09 20.32 21.27
C PRO A 283 15.01 21.37 20.63
N ASP A 284 16.26 21.00 20.33
CA ASP A 284 17.21 21.85 19.62
C ASP A 284 16.85 22.12 18.14
N ARG A 285 15.89 21.35 17.59
CA ARG A 285 15.47 21.33 16.18
C ARG A 285 16.59 21.09 15.17
N LYS A 286 17.74 20.60 15.64
CA LYS A 286 18.95 20.35 14.84
C LYS A 286 19.28 18.88 14.76
N THR A 287 18.86 18.10 15.75
CA THR A 287 19.17 16.67 15.84
C THR A 287 17.91 15.82 15.88
N TYR A 288 18.05 14.57 15.44
CA TYR A 288 16.97 13.60 15.35
C TYR A 288 17.30 12.37 16.20
N ASP A 289 16.33 11.88 16.98
CA ASP A 289 16.51 10.76 17.91
C ASP A 289 16.25 9.40 17.26
N PHE A 290 17.26 8.89 16.56
CA PHE A 290 17.19 7.57 15.92
C PHE A 290 17.12 6.42 16.93
N VAL A 291 17.68 6.58 18.13
CA VAL A 291 17.62 5.53 19.16
C VAL A 291 16.19 5.37 19.64
N LYS A 292 15.52 6.48 19.97
CA LYS A 292 14.11 6.46 20.35
C LYS A 292 13.22 5.96 19.22
N LEU A 293 13.48 6.36 17.97
CA LEU A 293 12.75 5.84 16.81
C LEU A 293 12.86 4.30 16.71
N LYS A 294 14.06 3.75 16.89
CA LYS A 294 14.27 2.30 16.91
C LYS A 294 13.46 1.64 18.03
N GLU A 295 13.53 2.16 19.25
CA GLU A 295 12.79 1.64 20.40
C GLU A 295 11.28 1.56 20.14
N ILE A 296 10.69 2.67 19.68
CA ILE A 296 9.25 2.72 19.36
C ILE A 296 8.90 1.73 18.25
N THR A 297 9.74 1.64 17.22
CA THR A 297 9.49 0.70 16.11
C THR A 297 9.45 -0.74 16.58
N LYS A 298 10.31 -1.12 17.54
CA LYS A 298 10.28 -2.46 18.15
C LYS A 298 8.95 -2.72 18.87
N VAL A 299 8.43 -1.75 19.61
CA VAL A 299 7.12 -1.85 20.26
C VAL A 299 6.01 -2.05 19.22
N VAL A 300 6.01 -1.24 18.16
CA VAL A 300 5.03 -1.34 17.08
C VAL A 300 5.09 -2.72 16.41
N ALA A 301 6.28 -3.24 16.11
CA ALA A 301 6.46 -4.57 15.55
C ALA A 301 5.88 -5.68 16.46
N ARG A 302 6.15 -5.62 17.77
CA ARG A 302 5.55 -6.55 18.75
C ARG A 302 4.03 -6.46 18.80
N ASN A 303 3.49 -5.24 18.79
CA ASN A 303 2.05 -5.00 18.81
C ASN A 303 1.37 -5.58 17.57
N LEU A 304 1.92 -5.31 16.38
CA LEU A 304 1.39 -5.85 15.12
C LEU A 304 1.51 -7.37 15.08
N ASN A 305 2.59 -7.96 15.59
CA ASN A 305 2.71 -9.41 15.69
C ASN A 305 1.64 -10.02 16.61
N LYS A 306 1.30 -9.38 17.73
CA LYS A 306 0.19 -9.80 18.60
C LYS A 306 -1.17 -9.66 17.94
N ILE A 307 -1.38 -8.60 17.16
CA ILE A 307 -2.62 -8.38 16.39
C ILE A 307 -2.92 -9.58 15.49
N ILE A 308 -1.92 -10.20 14.86
CA ILE A 308 -2.10 -11.40 14.03
C ILE A 308 -2.84 -12.51 14.79
N ASP A 309 -2.51 -12.72 16.07
CA ASP A 309 -3.05 -13.82 16.85
C ASP A 309 -4.44 -13.50 17.43
N VAL A 310 -4.69 -12.24 17.81
CA VAL A 310 -5.97 -11.82 18.40
C VAL A 310 -7.04 -11.41 17.38
N ASN A 311 -6.65 -11.19 16.12
CA ASN A 311 -7.56 -10.72 15.07
C ASN A 311 -8.66 -11.74 14.76
N PHE A 312 -9.89 -11.25 14.62
CA PHE A 312 -10.99 -11.98 14.01
C PHE A 312 -10.88 -11.92 12.48
N TYR A 313 -10.72 -13.07 11.83
CA TYR A 313 -10.63 -13.16 10.37
C TYR A 313 -12.02 -13.40 9.76
N PRO A 314 -12.49 -12.56 8.81
CA PRO A 314 -13.80 -12.73 8.18
C PRO A 314 -13.93 -14.00 7.34
N VAL A 315 -12.81 -14.53 6.84
CA VAL A 315 -12.74 -15.72 5.98
C VAL A 315 -11.54 -16.60 6.39
N PRO A 316 -11.64 -17.94 6.29
CA PRO A 316 -10.60 -18.85 6.75
C PRO A 316 -9.29 -18.74 5.97
N GLU A 317 -9.34 -18.45 4.67
CA GLU A 317 -8.17 -18.25 3.81
C GLU A 317 -7.30 -17.07 4.28
N ALA A 318 -7.94 -16.05 4.89
CA ALA A 318 -7.25 -14.91 5.46
C ALA A 318 -6.47 -15.29 6.74
N ARG A 319 -7.07 -16.13 7.59
CA ARG A 319 -6.40 -16.67 8.77
C ARG A 319 -5.24 -17.58 8.36
N ASN A 320 -5.45 -18.42 7.35
CA ASN A 320 -4.42 -19.33 6.83
C ASN A 320 -3.17 -18.55 6.41
N SER A 321 -3.33 -17.53 5.53
CA SER A 321 -2.23 -16.69 5.05
C SER A 321 -1.51 -15.97 6.21
N ASN A 322 -2.24 -15.26 7.07
CA ASN A 322 -1.61 -14.45 8.10
C ASN A 322 -0.89 -15.30 9.16
N MET A 323 -1.39 -16.49 9.49
CA MET A 323 -0.72 -17.40 10.43
C MET A 323 0.54 -18.05 9.82
N ARG A 324 0.57 -18.29 8.50
CA ARG A 324 1.71 -18.92 7.79
C ARG A 324 2.88 -17.98 7.55
N HIS A 325 2.59 -16.71 7.23
CA HIS A 325 3.60 -15.75 6.76
C HIS A 325 3.82 -14.60 7.75
N ARG A 326 2.84 -14.34 8.61
CA ARG A 326 2.86 -13.31 9.66
C ARG A 326 3.34 -11.91 9.20
N PRO A 327 2.91 -11.39 8.03
CA PRO A 327 3.33 -10.07 7.59
C PRO A 327 2.76 -8.96 8.49
N ILE A 328 3.53 -7.89 8.63
CA ILE A 328 3.11 -6.64 9.27
C ILE A 328 3.51 -5.46 8.37
N GLY A 329 2.77 -4.35 8.47
CA GLY A 329 3.05 -3.13 7.73
C GLY A 329 3.22 -1.94 8.66
N ILE A 330 4.48 -1.61 8.96
CA ILE A 330 4.85 -0.40 9.67
C ILE A 330 5.06 0.72 8.65
N GLY A 331 4.32 1.80 8.80
CA GLY A 331 4.47 3.01 8.02
C GLY A 331 4.88 4.20 8.88
N ILE A 332 4.85 5.38 8.26
CA ILE A 332 5.10 6.64 8.95
C ILE A 332 4.00 7.66 8.65
N GLN A 333 4.00 8.74 9.40
CA GLN A 333 3.28 9.97 9.13
C GLN A 333 4.10 11.15 9.64
N GLY A 334 3.86 12.35 9.12
CA GLY A 334 4.55 13.56 9.55
C GLY A 334 5.98 13.69 9.01
N LEU A 335 6.28 13.12 7.84
CA LEU A 335 7.60 13.30 7.22
C LEU A 335 7.85 14.77 6.86
N ALA A 336 6.87 15.44 6.24
CA ALA A 336 6.98 16.86 5.93
C ALA A 336 7.09 17.73 7.19
N ASP A 337 6.32 17.43 8.24
CA ASP A 337 6.44 18.09 9.55
C ASP A 337 7.86 17.96 10.11
N THR A 338 8.47 16.78 9.99
CA THR A 338 9.84 16.52 10.44
C THR A 338 10.83 17.45 9.74
N PHE A 339 10.73 17.57 8.41
CA PHE A 339 11.60 18.44 7.62
C PHE A 339 11.39 19.91 7.96
N ILE A 340 10.14 20.36 8.11
CA ILE A 340 9.83 21.74 8.50
C ILE A 340 10.36 22.06 9.90
N LEU A 341 10.18 21.16 10.86
CA LEU A 341 10.69 21.32 12.23
C LEU A 341 12.22 21.44 12.24
N MET A 342 12.92 20.69 11.38
CA MET A 342 14.37 20.72 11.23
C MET A 342 14.88 21.81 10.27
N LYS A 343 13.99 22.64 9.72
CA LYS A 343 14.33 23.69 8.74
C LYS A 343 15.06 23.15 7.51
N LEU A 344 14.57 22.02 7.00
CA LEU A 344 15.06 21.37 5.80
C LEU A 344 14.00 21.47 4.70
N PRO A 345 14.30 22.13 3.56
CA PRO A 345 13.49 21.99 2.35
C PRO A 345 13.30 20.53 1.97
N PHE A 346 12.13 20.16 1.46
CA PHE A 346 11.84 18.77 1.11
C PHE A 346 12.82 18.21 0.04
N SER A 347 13.32 19.08 -0.84
CA SER A 347 14.29 18.76 -1.91
C SER A 347 15.76 18.83 -1.49
N ASP A 348 16.05 19.17 -0.23
CA ASP A 348 17.43 19.30 0.28
C ASP A 348 18.13 17.94 0.37
N GLU A 349 19.43 17.87 0.04
CA GLU A 349 20.23 16.65 0.18
C GLU A 349 20.28 16.15 1.64
N ARG A 350 20.22 17.07 2.62
CA ARG A 350 20.14 16.76 4.04
C ARG A 350 18.80 16.12 4.39
N ALA A 351 17.70 16.57 3.78
CA ALA A 351 16.39 15.94 3.92
C ALA A 351 16.38 14.53 3.29
N ALA A 352 17.04 14.36 2.14
CA ALA A 352 17.20 13.05 1.50
C ALA A 352 18.02 12.07 2.36
N LEU A 353 19.10 12.53 2.99
CA LEU A 353 19.87 11.71 3.94
C LEU A 353 19.06 11.37 5.18
N LEU A 354 18.33 12.34 5.76
CA LEU A 354 17.46 12.10 6.91
C LEU A 354 16.36 11.10 6.57
N ASN A 355 15.74 11.21 5.39
CA ASN A 355 14.78 10.23 4.89
C ASN A 355 15.38 8.81 4.88
N GLN A 356 16.58 8.65 4.31
CA GLN A 356 17.28 7.36 4.30
C GLN A 356 17.51 6.84 5.73
N GLN A 357 18.00 7.68 6.63
CA GLN A 357 18.30 7.30 8.01
C GLN A 357 17.05 6.93 8.82
N ILE A 358 15.93 7.63 8.62
CA ILE A 358 14.64 7.30 9.23
C ILE A 358 14.21 5.90 8.80
N PHE A 359 14.19 5.62 7.49
CA PHE A 359 13.76 4.31 6.97
C PHE A 359 14.73 3.18 7.30
N GLU A 360 16.04 3.44 7.32
CA GLU A 360 17.03 2.48 7.82
C GLU A 360 16.76 2.12 9.28
N THR A 361 16.47 3.11 10.12
CA THR A 361 16.16 2.92 11.54
C THR A 361 14.88 2.12 11.77
N LEU A 362 13.81 2.45 11.02
CA LEU A 362 12.55 1.70 11.06
C LEU A 362 12.77 0.24 10.69
N TYR A 363 13.45 -0.01 9.56
CA TYR A 363 13.68 -1.36 9.09
C TYR A 363 14.58 -2.16 10.04
N TYR A 364 15.65 -1.54 10.55
CA TYR A 364 16.54 -2.16 11.52
C TYR A 364 15.81 -2.52 12.82
N GLY A 365 15.05 -1.58 13.39
CA GLY A 365 14.27 -1.81 14.61
C GLY A 365 13.20 -2.89 14.45
N ALA A 366 12.49 -2.88 13.33
CA ALA A 366 11.48 -3.90 13.03
C ALA A 366 12.09 -5.30 12.86
N LEU A 367 13.21 -5.42 12.16
CA LEU A 367 13.94 -6.69 12.01
C LEU A 367 14.49 -7.18 13.35
N GLU A 368 15.07 -6.29 14.15
CA GLU A 368 15.60 -6.63 15.48
C GLU A 368 14.48 -7.19 16.38
N ALA A 369 13.32 -6.53 16.45
CA ALA A 369 12.17 -7.05 17.19
C ALA A 369 11.64 -8.37 16.63
N SER A 370 11.58 -8.52 15.30
CA SER A 370 11.12 -9.75 14.67
C SER A 370 12.07 -10.92 14.92
N CYS A 371 13.38 -10.67 14.98
CA CYS A 371 14.40 -11.65 15.36
C CYS A 371 14.29 -12.04 16.85
N GLU A 372 14.08 -11.07 17.74
CA GLU A 372 13.85 -11.31 19.18
C GLU A 372 12.59 -12.14 19.44
N LEU A 373 11.54 -11.95 18.62
CA LEU A 373 10.34 -12.77 18.67
C LEU A 373 10.61 -14.18 18.13
N ALA A 374 11.40 -14.32 17.07
CA ALA A 374 11.76 -15.63 16.51
C ALA A 374 12.64 -16.45 17.47
N GLU A 375 13.53 -15.81 18.22
CA GLU A 375 14.31 -16.48 19.27
C GLU A 375 13.41 -17.11 20.36
N LYS A 376 12.27 -16.48 20.66
CA LYS A 376 11.33 -16.94 21.70
C LYS A 376 10.27 -17.92 21.18
N GLU A 377 9.74 -17.66 19.98
CA GLU A 377 8.55 -18.33 19.44
C GLU A 377 8.82 -19.15 18.18
N GLY A 378 10.07 -19.17 17.70
CA GLY A 378 10.47 -19.70 16.40
C GLY A 378 10.14 -18.75 15.24
N PRO A 379 10.77 -18.94 14.06
CA PRO A 379 10.46 -18.16 12.87
C PRO A 379 9.04 -18.42 12.36
N TYR A 380 8.56 -17.60 11.42
CA TYR A 380 7.28 -17.88 10.74
C TYR A 380 7.37 -19.15 9.88
N SER A 381 6.24 -19.83 9.65
CA SER A 381 6.19 -21.19 9.10
C SER A 381 6.82 -21.35 7.71
N THR A 382 6.94 -20.27 6.95
CA THR A 382 7.48 -20.26 5.58
C THR A 382 8.79 -19.47 5.46
N TYR A 383 9.52 -19.35 6.59
CA TYR A 383 10.80 -18.66 6.64
C TYR A 383 11.89 -19.36 5.81
N GLU A 384 11.97 -20.68 5.90
CA GLU A 384 12.98 -21.45 5.19
C GLU A 384 12.86 -21.28 3.67
N GLY A 385 13.99 -21.00 3.03
CA GLY A 385 14.07 -20.73 1.59
C GLY A 385 13.79 -19.27 1.19
N SER A 386 13.26 -18.45 2.09
CA SER A 386 13.11 -16.99 1.88
C SER A 386 14.46 -16.30 1.68
N PRO A 387 14.52 -15.14 1.02
CA PRO A 387 15.75 -14.35 0.95
C PRO A 387 16.37 -14.02 2.30
N VAL A 388 15.56 -13.67 3.31
CA VAL A 388 16.08 -13.35 4.66
C VAL A 388 16.75 -14.58 5.30
N SER A 389 16.23 -15.81 5.07
CA SER A 389 16.90 -17.05 5.51
C SER A 389 18.27 -17.28 4.87
N LYS A 390 18.53 -16.61 3.73
CA LYS A 390 19.82 -16.65 3.00
C LYS A 390 20.70 -15.43 3.30
N GLY A 391 20.34 -14.63 4.32
CA GLY A 391 21.07 -13.42 4.68
C GLY A 391 20.88 -12.23 3.74
N ILE A 392 19.87 -12.29 2.85
CA ILE A 392 19.54 -11.24 1.87
C ILE A 392 18.41 -10.38 2.45
N LEU A 393 18.73 -9.14 2.82
CA LEU A 393 17.77 -8.14 3.28
C LEU A 393 17.33 -7.24 2.13
N GLN A 394 16.37 -6.35 2.39
CA GLN A 394 15.74 -5.55 1.34
C GLN A 394 16.75 -4.73 0.53
N TYR A 395 17.68 -4.02 1.17
CA TYR A 395 18.67 -3.20 0.48
C TYR A 395 19.62 -4.02 -0.42
N ASP A 396 19.89 -5.29 -0.08
CA ASP A 396 20.70 -6.18 -0.92
C ASP A 396 19.99 -6.46 -2.25
N MET A 397 18.65 -6.63 -2.22
CA MET A 397 17.83 -6.83 -3.44
C MET A 397 17.79 -5.59 -4.34
N TRP A 398 18.13 -4.42 -3.81
CA TRP A 398 18.28 -3.17 -4.57
C TRP A 398 19.74 -2.89 -4.97
N GLY A 399 20.70 -3.73 -4.59
CA GLY A 399 22.13 -3.49 -4.81
C GLY A 399 22.64 -2.23 -4.10
N LYS A 400 22.09 -1.93 -2.91
CA LYS A 400 22.44 -0.74 -2.13
C LYS A 400 23.19 -1.11 -0.86
N THR A 401 24.12 -0.24 -0.45
CA THR A 401 24.79 -0.31 0.84
C THR A 401 24.15 0.73 1.78
N PRO A 402 23.65 0.31 2.97
CA PRO A 402 23.11 1.24 3.96
C PRO A 402 24.14 2.24 4.49
N THR A 403 23.68 3.28 5.18
CA THR A 403 24.57 4.13 5.99
C THR A 403 25.19 3.35 7.15
N LYS A 404 26.20 3.95 7.80
CA LYS A 404 26.86 3.38 8.98
C LYS A 404 26.09 3.63 10.30
N LEU A 405 24.85 4.11 10.23
CA LEU A 405 24.04 4.45 11.42
C LEU A 405 23.76 3.23 12.30
N TRP A 406 23.57 2.06 11.70
CA TRP A 406 23.26 0.81 12.40
C TRP A 406 24.18 -0.34 11.96
N ASP A 407 24.46 -1.26 12.87
CA ASP A 407 25.31 -2.44 12.60
C ASP A 407 24.50 -3.57 11.96
N TRP A 408 24.36 -3.49 10.65
CA TRP A 408 23.66 -4.50 9.86
C TRP A 408 24.34 -5.87 9.86
N ALA A 409 25.65 -5.95 10.07
CA ALA A 409 26.38 -7.21 10.12
C ALA A 409 26.03 -7.99 11.40
N ALA A 410 26.02 -7.29 12.54
CA ALA A 410 25.57 -7.87 13.81
C ALA A 410 24.11 -8.34 13.73
N LEU A 411 23.22 -7.54 13.12
CA LEU A 411 21.82 -7.93 12.94
C LEU A 411 21.67 -9.15 12.02
N LYS A 412 22.37 -9.19 10.87
CA LYS A 412 22.38 -10.35 9.97
C LYS A 412 22.88 -11.61 10.68
N SER A 413 23.90 -11.51 11.54
CA SER A 413 24.38 -12.64 12.34
C SER A 413 23.33 -13.16 13.33
N LYS A 414 22.56 -12.28 13.97
CA LYS A 414 21.45 -12.68 14.85
C LYS A 414 20.33 -13.36 14.06
N ILE A 415 19.94 -12.78 12.92
CA ILE A 415 18.92 -13.34 12.03
C ILE A 415 19.35 -14.72 11.51
N ALA A 416 20.62 -14.90 11.13
CA ALA A 416 21.13 -16.19 10.68
C ALA A 416 21.04 -17.27 11.76
N LYS A 417 21.10 -16.90 13.05
CA LYS A 417 21.01 -17.83 14.18
C LYS A 417 19.57 -18.13 14.59
N HIS A 418 18.68 -17.13 14.57
CA HIS A 418 17.36 -17.23 15.19
C HIS A 418 16.18 -17.12 14.21
N GLY A 419 16.43 -16.68 12.97
CA GLY A 419 15.40 -16.34 12.01
C GLY A 419 14.67 -15.04 12.33
N VAL A 420 13.51 -14.83 11.70
CA VAL A 420 12.59 -13.72 12.00
C VAL A 420 11.16 -14.22 12.10
N ARG A 421 10.32 -13.53 12.88
CA ARG A 421 8.94 -13.91 13.16
C ARG A 421 7.94 -13.45 12.09
N ASN A 422 8.32 -12.49 11.25
CA ASN A 422 7.44 -11.84 10.28
C ASN A 422 8.08 -11.82 8.89
N ALA A 423 7.34 -12.21 7.86
CA ALA A 423 7.87 -12.25 6.49
C ALA A 423 8.13 -10.86 5.90
N LEU A 424 7.31 -9.87 6.26
CA LEU A 424 7.37 -8.48 5.80
C LEU A 424 7.12 -7.55 6.98
N LEU A 425 7.67 -6.33 6.93
CA LEU A 425 7.74 -5.43 8.10
C LEU A 425 7.32 -3.99 7.82
N ILE A 426 7.78 -3.41 6.70
CA ILE A 426 7.65 -1.97 6.42
C ILE A 426 6.78 -1.78 5.18
N ALA A 427 5.72 -0.98 5.30
CA ALA A 427 4.82 -0.62 4.22
C ALA A 427 4.16 0.74 4.52
N PRO A 428 4.77 1.86 4.10
CA PRO A 428 4.21 3.19 4.31
C PRO A 428 2.87 3.33 3.58
N MET A 429 1.79 3.41 4.37
CA MET A 429 0.42 3.50 3.88
C MET A 429 -0.04 4.96 3.79
N PRO A 430 -1.15 5.24 3.08
CA PRO A 430 -1.90 6.48 3.28
C PRO A 430 -2.41 6.56 4.72
N THR A 431 -2.14 7.68 5.39
CA THR A 431 -2.52 7.90 6.80
C THR A 431 -3.62 8.94 6.94
N ALA A 432 -4.55 9.01 5.98
CA ALA A 432 -5.54 10.08 5.86
C ALA A 432 -6.29 10.39 7.17
N SER A 433 -6.85 9.38 7.84
CA SER A 433 -7.56 9.61 9.09
C SER A 433 -6.63 9.70 10.31
N THR A 434 -5.57 8.89 10.36
CA THR A 434 -4.69 8.79 11.54
C THR A 434 -3.74 9.98 11.67
N ALA A 435 -3.23 10.52 10.56
CA ALA A 435 -2.43 11.74 10.56
C ALA A 435 -3.25 12.96 10.96
N GLN A 436 -4.50 13.03 10.52
CA GLN A 436 -5.43 14.07 10.98
C GLN A 436 -5.71 13.98 12.48
N ILE A 437 -5.84 12.78 13.06
CA ILE A 437 -6.01 12.60 14.51
C ILE A 437 -4.78 13.09 15.28
N LEU A 438 -3.56 12.80 14.79
CA LEU A 438 -2.32 13.22 15.45
C LEU A 438 -1.91 14.66 15.15
N GLY A 439 -2.50 15.29 14.13
CA GLY A 439 -2.19 16.65 13.70
C GLY A 439 -0.95 16.74 12.81
N ASN A 440 -0.64 15.68 12.07
CA ASN A 440 0.53 15.57 11.18
C ASN A 440 0.11 15.62 9.70
N ASN A 441 1.06 15.91 8.81
CA ASN A 441 0.92 15.67 7.38
C ASN A 441 0.88 14.17 7.05
N GLU A 442 0.23 13.83 5.95
CA GLU A 442 0.00 12.43 5.58
C GLU A 442 1.28 11.73 5.11
N SER A 443 1.49 10.52 5.62
CA SER A 443 2.47 9.55 5.13
C SER A 443 3.87 10.14 4.87
N ILE A 444 4.41 9.87 3.69
CA ILE A 444 5.68 10.36 3.15
C ILE A 444 5.51 11.59 2.25
N GLU A 445 4.32 12.19 2.22
CA GLU A 445 3.97 13.23 1.25
C GLU A 445 4.50 14.60 1.68
N PRO A 446 4.84 15.50 0.73
CA PRO A 446 5.01 16.91 1.02
C PRO A 446 3.66 17.54 1.42
N TYR A 447 3.68 18.76 1.99
CA TYR A 447 2.46 19.53 2.17
C TYR A 447 1.84 19.85 0.79
N THR A 448 0.58 19.48 0.62
CA THR A 448 -0.17 19.77 -0.62
C THR A 448 -0.58 21.24 -0.72
N SER A 449 -0.78 21.90 0.42
CA SER A 449 -1.13 23.31 0.53
C SER A 449 -0.82 23.84 1.93
N ASN A 450 -0.43 25.11 2.05
CA ASN A 450 -0.31 25.78 3.35
C ASN A 450 -1.65 26.26 3.92
N ILE A 451 -2.74 26.19 3.15
CA ILE A 451 -4.08 26.43 3.64
C ILE A 451 -5.06 25.44 3.02
N TYR A 452 -5.85 24.79 3.86
CA TYR A 452 -6.84 23.82 3.40
C TYR A 452 -8.17 24.02 4.12
N THR A 453 -9.26 23.76 3.41
CA THR A 453 -10.61 23.85 3.97
C THR A 453 -11.02 22.53 4.59
N ARG A 454 -11.29 22.53 5.88
CA ARG A 454 -11.85 21.41 6.62
C ARG A 454 -13.36 21.53 6.71
N ARG A 455 -14.05 20.55 6.14
CA ARG A 455 -15.50 20.39 6.30
C ARG A 455 -15.80 19.55 7.53
N VAL A 456 -16.60 20.08 8.45
CA VAL A 456 -17.17 19.37 9.60
C VAL A 456 -18.68 19.59 9.62
N LEU A 457 -19.41 18.84 10.45
CA LEU A 457 -20.87 18.98 10.56
C LEU A 457 -21.32 20.41 10.92
N SER A 458 -20.47 21.18 11.61
CA SER A 458 -20.74 22.57 12.01
C SER A 458 -20.35 23.63 10.97
N GLY A 459 -19.81 23.24 9.81
CA GLY A 459 -19.44 24.18 8.73
C GLY A 459 -18.08 23.91 8.10
N GLU A 460 -17.60 24.88 7.32
CA GLU A 460 -16.29 24.85 6.68
C GLU A 460 -15.30 25.77 7.41
N PHE A 461 -14.15 25.23 7.80
CA PHE A 461 -13.10 25.97 8.50
C PHE A 461 -11.84 25.97 7.66
N GLN A 462 -11.26 27.14 7.42
CA GLN A 462 -9.92 27.23 6.82
C GLN A 462 -8.86 26.95 7.88
N ILE A 463 -8.01 25.97 7.63
CA ILE A 463 -6.89 25.60 8.49
C ILE A 463 -5.61 25.98 7.76
N VAL A 464 -4.80 26.80 8.42
CA VAL A 464 -3.45 27.18 7.96
C VAL A 464 -2.47 26.12 8.49
N ASN A 465 -1.44 25.81 7.71
CA ASN A 465 -0.30 25.01 8.15
C ASN A 465 0.25 25.60 9.47
N GLN A 466 0.16 24.82 10.54
CA GLN A 466 0.47 25.29 11.90
C GLN A 466 1.95 25.69 12.04
N HIS A 467 2.84 25.02 11.30
CA HIS A 467 4.27 25.35 11.32
C HIS A 467 4.53 26.69 10.65
N LEU A 468 3.94 26.92 9.46
CA LEU A 468 4.05 28.19 8.77
C LEU A 468 3.41 29.33 9.57
N LEU A 469 2.22 29.11 10.14
CA LEU A 469 1.55 30.09 10.98
C LEU A 469 2.44 30.51 12.16
N LYS A 470 3.07 29.54 12.81
CA LYS A 470 4.00 29.80 13.90
C LYS A 470 5.21 30.61 13.43
N ASP A 471 5.85 30.20 12.34
CA ASP A 471 7.02 30.91 11.79
C ASP A 471 6.69 32.35 11.36
N LEU A 472 5.54 32.58 10.74
CA LEU A 472 5.07 33.92 10.35
C LEU A 472 4.75 34.76 11.59
N THR A 473 4.14 34.17 12.62
CA THR A 473 3.84 34.86 13.89
C THR A 473 5.11 35.23 14.64
N ASP A 474 6.06 34.31 14.76
CA ASP A 474 7.35 34.52 15.43
C ASP A 474 8.17 35.63 14.74
N ARG A 475 7.99 35.82 13.42
CA ARG A 475 8.59 36.90 12.63
C ARG A 475 7.74 38.16 12.52
N SER A 476 6.58 38.22 13.21
CA SER A 476 5.63 39.35 13.12
C SER A 476 5.16 39.67 11.70
N LEU A 477 5.05 38.63 10.86
CA LEU A 477 4.57 38.69 9.48
C LEU A 477 3.11 38.24 9.34
N TRP A 478 2.50 37.74 10.42
CA TRP A 478 1.13 37.23 10.38
C TRP A 478 0.10 38.31 10.67
N ASP A 479 -0.73 38.61 9.67
CA ASP A 479 -1.91 39.47 9.76
C ASP A 479 -3.03 38.98 8.81
N ASP A 480 -4.17 39.68 8.82
CA ASP A 480 -5.30 39.36 7.93
C ASP A 480 -4.95 39.52 6.44
N VAL A 481 -4.01 40.41 6.10
CA VAL A 481 -3.56 40.62 4.73
C VAL A 481 -2.76 39.42 4.23
N MET A 482 -1.81 38.93 5.03
CA MET A 482 -1.00 37.74 4.78
C MET A 482 -1.89 36.51 4.60
N LYS A 483 -2.87 36.31 5.49
CA LYS A 483 -3.84 35.23 5.36
C LYS A 483 -4.59 35.30 4.02
N ASN A 484 -5.10 36.47 3.65
CA ASN A 484 -5.81 36.67 2.38
C ASN A 484 -4.91 36.47 1.16
N GLN A 485 -3.63 36.85 1.25
CA GLN A 485 -2.64 36.60 0.19
C GLN A 485 -2.35 35.11 0.01
N ILE A 486 -2.23 34.33 1.08
CA ILE A 486 -2.05 32.87 1.01
C ILE A 486 -3.29 32.23 0.37
N ILE A 487 -4.50 32.67 0.74
CA ILE A 487 -5.76 32.20 0.11
C ILE A 487 -5.78 32.54 -1.38
N ALA A 488 -5.47 33.79 -1.75
CA ALA A 488 -5.44 34.24 -3.14
C ALA A 488 -4.43 33.46 -4.00
N ASN A 489 -3.31 33.04 -3.39
CA ASN A 489 -2.29 32.20 -4.01
C ASN A 489 -2.57 30.68 -3.86
N ARG A 490 -3.80 30.29 -3.49
CA ARG A 490 -4.22 28.88 -3.35
C ARG A 490 -3.32 28.07 -2.41
N GLY A 491 -2.86 28.69 -1.32
CA GLY A 491 -1.97 28.08 -0.33
C GLY A 491 -0.48 28.15 -0.65
N SER A 492 -0.07 28.76 -1.76
CA SER A 492 1.33 29.03 -2.05
C SER A 492 1.81 30.31 -1.36
N ILE A 493 3.04 30.28 -0.84
CA ILE A 493 3.73 31.44 -0.26
C ILE A 493 4.83 32.03 -1.16
N GLN A 494 5.12 31.38 -2.29
CA GLN A 494 6.27 31.73 -3.15
C GLN A 494 6.19 33.16 -3.69
N ASN A 495 5.00 33.57 -4.11
CA ASN A 495 4.78 34.85 -4.77
C ASN A 495 4.33 35.96 -3.81
N ILE A 496 4.36 35.71 -2.49
CA ILE A 496 3.95 36.70 -1.50
C ILE A 496 5.15 37.62 -1.19
N PRO A 497 5.05 38.93 -1.46
CA PRO A 497 6.08 39.90 -1.07
C PRO A 497 6.15 39.98 0.46
N GLY A 498 7.36 40.09 1.01
CA GLY A 498 7.57 40.22 2.47
C GLY A 498 7.78 38.90 3.21
N ILE A 499 7.45 37.74 2.62
CA ILE A 499 7.90 36.44 3.16
C ILE A 499 9.38 36.23 2.77
N PRO A 500 10.28 36.03 3.74
CA PRO A 500 11.69 35.71 3.50
C PRO A 500 11.90 34.44 2.69
N GLN A 501 12.99 34.40 1.91
CA GLN A 501 13.30 33.29 1.01
C GLN A 501 13.51 31.97 1.77
N ASP A 502 14.11 32.01 2.96
CA ASP A 502 14.32 30.82 3.80
C ASP A 502 13.00 30.16 4.26
N LEU A 503 11.92 30.93 4.44
CA LEU A 503 10.59 30.36 4.70
C LEU A 503 9.88 29.87 3.44
N LYS A 504 10.21 30.42 2.27
CA LYS A 504 9.65 29.95 1.00
C LYS A 504 10.24 28.60 0.60
N GLU A 505 11.49 28.34 0.96
CA GLU A 505 12.16 27.08 0.62
C GLU A 505 11.68 25.89 1.47
N ILE A 506 11.23 26.15 2.70
CA ILE A 506 10.67 25.17 3.64
C ILE A 506 9.21 24.87 3.29
#